data_AF-A0A7X4CCD2-F1
#
_entry.id   AF-A0A7X4CCD2-F1
#
_cell.length_a   1.000
_cell.length_b   1.000
_cell.length_c   1.000
_cell.angle_alpha   90.00
_cell.angle_beta   90.00
_cell.angle_gamma   90.00
#
_symmetry.space_group_name_H-M   'P 1'
#
loop_
_entity.id
_entity.type
_entity.pdbx_description
1 polymer ?
#
loop_
_entity_poly.entity_id
_entity_poly.type
_entity_poly.pdbx_seq_one_letter_code
_entity_poly.pdbx_strand_id
1 'polypeptide(L)'
;MADKEKNVDWVNKRDSCRHDAVFKLVVDRVKQDVERMNATQTAKRENCHFKVEEMSCKEFRVYGGSRSSVFIEKGEKTIEVTNGQKRSFTINHEWNLDKARCELKVGDEKLHLWQISQRALHKLFFG
;
A
#
# COMPACT_ATOMS: atom_id res chain seq x y z
N MET A 1 -11.02 -26.05 32.39
CA MET A 1 -10.14 -25.58 31.31
C MET A 1 -10.69 -24.24 30.83
N ALA A 2 -10.31 -23.15 31.48
CA ALA A 2 -10.91 -21.84 31.26
C ALA A 2 -9.79 -20.79 31.10
N ASP A 3 -10.04 -19.86 30.20
CA ASP A 3 -9.37 -18.57 30.04
C ASP A 3 -7.91 -18.56 29.55
N LYS A 4 -7.76 -18.90 28.27
CA LYS A 4 -6.82 -18.17 27.40
C LYS A 4 -7.60 -17.21 26.50
N GLU A 5 -8.41 -16.33 27.08
CA GLU A 5 -8.65 -15.04 26.45
C GLU A 5 -7.33 -14.29 26.46
N LYS A 6 -6.49 -14.56 25.44
CA LYS A 6 -5.40 -13.65 25.08
C LYS A 6 -6.06 -12.28 24.96
N ASN A 7 -5.65 -11.37 25.83
CA ASN A 7 -6.09 -9.98 25.89
C ASN A 7 -5.83 -9.33 24.52
N VAL A 8 -6.77 -9.51 23.58
CA VAL A 8 -6.68 -8.95 22.25
C VAL A 8 -6.91 -7.47 22.43
N ASP A 9 -5.86 -6.69 22.20
CA ASP A 9 -5.94 -5.24 22.20
C ASP A 9 -6.74 -4.75 20.99
N TRP A 10 -8.06 -4.90 21.11
CA TRP A 10 -9.03 -4.59 20.08
C TRP A 10 -9.07 -3.09 19.79
N VAL A 11 -8.71 -2.25 20.77
CA VAL A 11 -8.59 -0.79 20.62
C VAL A 11 -7.48 -0.47 19.64
N ASN A 12 -6.26 -0.96 19.90
CA ASN A 12 -5.13 -0.72 18.99
C ASN A 12 -5.36 -1.35 17.61
N LYS A 13 -6.00 -2.51 17.54
CA LYS A 13 -6.34 -3.10 16.25
C LYS A 13 -7.39 -2.29 15.48
N ARG A 14 -8.43 -1.78 16.14
CA ARG A 14 -9.42 -0.92 15.51
C ARG A 14 -8.79 0.40 15.06
N ASP A 15 -7.90 0.96 15.87
CA ASP A 15 -7.15 2.17 15.52
C ASP A 15 -6.23 1.97 14.31
N SER A 16 -5.69 0.77 14.12
CA SER A 16 -4.96 0.42 12.88
C SER A 16 -5.83 0.46 11.62
N CYS A 17 -7.16 0.42 11.76
CA CYS A 17 -8.11 0.56 10.65
C CYS A 17 -8.60 2.01 10.45
N ARG A 18 -8.02 2.98 11.16
CA ARG A 18 -8.23 4.39 10.83
C ARG A 18 -7.65 4.68 9.45
N HIS A 19 -8.30 5.58 8.71
CA HIS A 19 -7.93 5.86 7.33
C HIS A 19 -6.46 6.29 7.17
N ASP A 20 -5.96 7.14 8.07
CA ASP A 20 -4.56 7.58 8.07
C ASP A 20 -3.58 6.43 8.34
N ALA A 21 -3.93 5.52 9.25
CA ALA A 21 -3.11 4.35 9.57
C ALA A 21 -3.05 3.39 8.38
N VAL A 22 -4.19 3.17 7.70
CA VAL A 22 -4.25 2.34 6.49
C VAL A 22 -3.46 2.96 5.34
N PHE A 23 -3.57 4.28 5.13
CA PHE A 23 -2.78 4.98 4.10
C PHE A 23 -1.28 4.81 4.36
N LYS A 24 -0.84 5.07 5.60
CA LYS A 24 0.56 4.89 5.99
C LYS A 24 1.02 3.43 5.78
N LEU A 25 0.20 2.46 6.15
CA LEU A 25 0.50 1.04 5.99
C LEU A 25 0.65 0.63 4.51
N VAL A 26 -0.18 1.17 3.61
CA VAL A 26 -0.02 0.98 2.15
C VAL A 26 1.28 1.61 1.65
N VAL A 27 1.53 2.87 2.01
CA VAL A 27 2.73 3.61 1.62
C VAL A 27 4.00 2.91 2.10
N ASP A 28 4.07 2.53 3.37
CA ASP A 28 5.24 1.88 3.97
C ASP A 28 5.51 0.52 3.30
N ARG A 29 4.46 -0.23 2.94
CA ARG A 29 4.66 -1.46 2.18
C ARG A 29 5.22 -1.20 0.79
N VAL A 30 4.69 -0.21 0.09
CA VAL A 30 5.16 0.15 -1.26
C VAL A 30 6.61 0.60 -1.22
N LYS A 31 7.00 1.41 -0.22
CA LYS A 31 8.40 1.78 0.03
C LYS A 31 9.29 0.55 0.18
N GLN A 32 8.92 -0.39 1.04
CA GLN A 32 9.68 -1.62 1.27
C GLN A 32 9.85 -2.45 -0.01
N ASP A 33 8.79 -2.59 -0.81
CA ASP A 33 8.86 -3.35 -2.06
C ASP A 33 9.74 -2.64 -3.11
N VAL A 34 9.74 -1.30 -3.15
CA VAL A 34 10.64 -0.49 -3.98
C VAL A 34 12.10 -0.61 -3.52
N GLU A 35 12.37 -0.54 -2.22
CA GLU A 35 13.71 -0.73 -1.65
C GLU A 35 14.29 -2.11 -1.99
N ARG A 36 13.48 -3.16 -1.85
CA ARG A 36 13.87 -4.53 -2.24
C ARG A 36 14.16 -4.66 -3.72
N MET A 37 13.34 -4.03 -4.57
CA MET A 37 13.55 -4.03 -6.00
C MET A 37 14.86 -3.31 -6.36
N ASN A 38 15.09 -2.12 -5.79
CA ASN A 38 16.32 -1.37 -5.97
C ASN A 38 17.55 -2.16 -5.53
N ALA A 39 17.51 -2.79 -4.35
CA ALA A 39 18.61 -3.62 -3.85
C ALA A 39 18.93 -4.82 -4.77
N THR A 40 17.92 -5.35 -5.46
CA THR A 40 18.10 -6.44 -6.43
C THR A 40 18.67 -5.94 -7.77
N GLN A 41 18.37 -4.69 -8.15
CA GLN A 41 18.75 -4.12 -9.45
C GLN A 41 20.16 -3.52 -9.49
N THR A 42 20.74 -3.14 -8.35
CA THR A 42 22.13 -2.64 -8.25
C THR A 42 23.16 -3.62 -8.83
N ALA A 43 22.80 -4.90 -8.98
CA ALA A 43 23.64 -5.93 -9.58
C ALA A 43 23.59 -6.00 -11.12
N LYS A 44 22.67 -5.30 -11.81
CA LYS A 44 22.43 -5.54 -13.26
C LYS A 44 22.35 -4.32 -14.18
N ARG A 45 21.88 -3.12 -13.76
CA ARG A 45 21.77 -1.94 -14.65
C ARG A 45 21.80 -0.61 -13.88
N GLU A 46 22.74 0.27 -14.21
CA GLU A 46 22.94 1.60 -13.58
C GLU A 46 21.78 2.61 -13.80
N ASN A 47 20.90 2.35 -14.77
CA ASN A 47 19.85 3.30 -15.20
C ASN A 47 18.42 2.93 -14.76
N CYS A 48 18.24 1.95 -13.86
CA CYS A 48 16.90 1.44 -13.50
C CYS A 48 16.46 1.73 -12.06
N HIS A 49 17.06 2.69 -11.36
CA HIS A 49 16.65 2.98 -9.98
C HIS A 49 15.25 3.59 -9.88
N PHE A 50 14.42 3.00 -9.03
CA PHE A 50 13.13 3.57 -8.64
C PHE A 50 13.34 4.61 -7.54
N LYS A 51 12.66 5.75 -7.64
CA LYS A 51 12.68 6.79 -6.61
C LYS A 51 11.34 6.87 -5.92
N VAL A 52 11.38 7.22 -4.65
CA VAL A 52 10.19 7.45 -3.83
C VAL A 52 10.16 8.91 -3.41
N GLU A 53 8.98 9.52 -3.45
CA GLU A 53 8.76 10.89 -3.01
C GLU A 53 7.50 10.98 -2.15
N GLU A 54 7.65 11.55 -0.96
CA GLU A 54 6.54 11.89 -0.05
C GLU A 54 6.22 13.37 -0.24
N MET A 55 5.19 13.65 -1.05
CA MET A 55 4.78 15.01 -1.37
C MET A 55 4.07 15.67 -0.19
N SER A 56 3.23 14.90 0.51
CA SER A 56 2.45 15.37 1.65
C SER A 56 1.96 14.21 2.52
N CYS A 57 1.30 14.50 3.64
CA CYS A 57 0.63 13.48 4.47
C CYS A 57 -0.55 12.77 3.78
N LYS A 58 -0.86 13.16 2.54
CA LYS A 58 -1.93 12.59 1.72
C LYS A 58 -1.42 12.04 0.40
N GLU A 59 -0.19 12.32 0.00
CA GLU A 59 0.28 12.03 -1.36
C GLU A 59 1.67 11.41 -1.33
N PHE A 60 1.77 10.31 -2.06
CA PHE A 60 2.97 9.52 -2.18
C PHE A 60 3.20 9.13 -3.62
N ARG A 61 4.46 9.16 -4.08
CA ARG A 61 4.80 8.87 -5.46
C ARG A 61 6.01 7.96 -5.57
N VAL A 62 5.95 7.06 -6.55
CA VAL A 62 7.07 6.22 -6.97
C VAL A 62 7.36 6.51 -8.44
N TYR A 63 8.62 6.69 -8.78
CA TYR A 63 9.11 6.94 -10.13
C TYR A 63 9.98 5.79 -10.61
N GLY A 64 9.88 5.44 -11.89
CA GLY A 64 10.75 4.49 -12.58
C GLY A 64 11.13 5.04 -13.95
N GLY A 65 12.39 5.42 -14.13
CA GLY A 65 12.87 6.03 -15.37
C GLY A 65 12.14 7.33 -15.74
N SER A 66 12.09 7.66 -17.03
CA SER A 66 11.63 8.96 -17.52
C SER A 66 10.13 9.10 -17.75
N ARG A 67 9.34 8.01 -17.74
CA ARG A 67 7.92 8.04 -18.15
C ARG A 67 6.95 7.24 -17.29
N SER A 68 7.42 6.46 -16.32
CA SER A 68 6.55 5.62 -15.50
C SER A 68 6.53 6.11 -14.06
N SER A 69 5.33 6.34 -13.52
CA SER A 69 5.16 6.66 -12.10
C SER A 69 3.86 6.09 -11.54
N VAL A 70 3.90 5.78 -10.25
CA VAL A 70 2.74 5.38 -9.45
C VAL A 70 2.48 6.50 -8.45
N PHE A 71 1.24 6.97 -8.39
CA PHE A 71 0.77 7.94 -7.42
C PHE A 71 -0.21 7.26 -6.48
N ILE A 72 -0.04 7.47 -5.18
CA ILE A 72 -0.92 6.98 -4.14
C ILE A 72 -1.42 8.20 -3.37
N GLU A 73 -2.72 8.43 -3.40
CA GLU A 73 -3.36 9.59 -2.79
C GLU A 73 -4.42 9.16 -1.77
N LYS A 74 -4.45 9.84 -0.63
CA LYS A 74 -5.46 9.68 0.41
C LYS A 74 -6.64 10.60 0.11
N GLY A 75 -7.72 10.02 -0.40
CA GLY A 75 -9.02 10.69 -0.53
C GLY A 75 -9.73 10.82 0.83
N GLU A 76 -11.01 11.19 0.82
CA GLU A 76 -11.77 11.34 2.07
C GLU A 76 -12.10 10.01 2.75
N LYS A 77 -12.42 8.99 1.95
CA LYS A 77 -12.84 7.66 2.44
C LYS A 77 -12.03 6.52 1.86
N THR A 78 -11.24 6.80 0.82
CA THR A 78 -10.58 5.79 -0.01
C THR A 78 -9.16 6.22 -0.33
N ILE A 79 -8.29 5.26 -0.60
CA ILE A 79 -6.94 5.54 -1.10
C ILE A 79 -6.94 5.26 -2.60
N GLU A 80 -6.52 6.23 -3.40
CA GLU A 80 -6.47 6.13 -4.84
C GLU A 80 -5.08 5.75 -5.31
N VAL A 81 -4.99 4.84 -6.28
CA VAL A 81 -3.74 4.46 -6.92
C VAL A 81 -3.84 4.76 -8.41
N THR A 82 -2.92 5.58 -8.91
CA THR A 82 -2.87 6.05 -10.29
C THR A 82 -1.54 5.69 -10.92
N ASN A 83 -1.57 5.07 -12.10
CA ASN A 83 -0.37 4.68 -12.84
C ASN A 83 -0.24 5.57 -14.07
N GLY A 84 0.71 6.50 -14.05
CA GLY A 84 0.85 7.55 -15.06
C GLY A 84 -0.37 8.50 -15.06
N GLN A 85 -1.04 8.63 -16.20
CA GLN A 85 -2.20 9.51 -16.36
C GLN A 85 -3.56 8.82 -16.18
N LYS A 86 -3.59 7.52 -15.86
CA LYS A 86 -4.84 6.76 -15.71
C LYS A 86 -4.99 6.24 -14.28
N ARG A 87 -6.13 6.52 -13.65
CA ARG A 87 -6.53 5.92 -12.38
C ARG A 87 -6.51 4.40 -12.54
N SER A 88 -5.76 3.73 -11.67
CA SER A 88 -5.54 2.28 -11.75
C SER A 88 -6.61 1.56 -10.95
N PHE A 89 -6.75 1.90 -9.67
CA PHE A 89 -7.75 1.34 -8.78
C PHE A 89 -7.89 2.15 -7.48
N THR A 90 -8.88 1.78 -6.67
CA THR A 90 -9.19 2.42 -5.39
C THR A 90 -9.18 1.37 -4.29
N ILE A 91 -8.56 1.71 -3.16
CA ILE A 91 -8.49 0.87 -1.97
C ILE A 91 -9.51 1.39 -0.96
N ASN A 92 -10.42 0.50 -0.57
CA ASN A 92 -11.33 0.67 0.56
C ASN A 92 -10.82 -0.13 1.75
N HIS A 93 -11.24 0.23 2.95
CA HIS A 93 -10.91 -0.51 4.16
C HIS A 93 -12.13 -0.58 5.09
N GLU A 94 -12.29 -1.72 5.75
CA GLU A 94 -13.37 -1.94 6.70
C GLU A 94 -12.88 -2.73 7.91
N TRP A 95 -13.42 -2.42 9.08
CA TRP A 95 -13.17 -3.20 10.27
C TRP A 95 -14.04 -4.46 10.25
N ASN A 96 -13.39 -5.63 10.21
CA ASN A 96 -14.07 -6.91 10.35
C ASN A 96 -14.12 -7.30 11.83
N LEU A 97 -15.33 -7.24 12.42
CA LEU A 97 -15.57 -7.56 13.83
C LEU A 97 -15.24 -9.02 14.14
N ASP A 98 -15.70 -9.96 13.33
CA ASP A 98 -15.54 -11.41 13.56
C ASP A 98 -14.07 -11.84 13.56
N LYS A 99 -13.26 -11.22 12.69
CA LYS A 99 -11.82 -11.51 12.58
C LYS A 99 -10.94 -10.56 13.40
N ALA A 100 -11.56 -9.59 14.08
CA ALA A 100 -10.88 -8.51 14.80
C ALA A 100 -9.70 -7.92 14.02
N ARG A 101 -9.92 -7.56 12.74
CA ARG A 101 -8.87 -7.01 11.87
C ARG A 101 -9.43 -6.05 10.82
N CYS A 102 -8.59 -5.14 10.34
CA CYS A 102 -8.89 -4.33 9.17
C CYS A 102 -8.76 -5.17 7.89
N GLU A 103 -9.77 -5.15 7.03
CA GLU A 103 -9.73 -5.78 5.71
C GLU A 103 -9.62 -4.71 4.63
N LEU A 104 -8.69 -4.91 3.69
CA LEU A 104 -8.49 -4.02 2.55
C LEU A 104 -9.21 -4.59 1.33
N LYS A 105 -9.87 -3.72 0.57
CA LYS A 105 -10.64 -4.08 -0.61
C LYS A 105 -10.23 -3.25 -1.82
N VAL A 106 -10.23 -3.87 -2.99
CA VAL A 106 -10.13 -3.19 -4.28
C VAL A 106 -11.31 -3.63 -5.14
N GLY A 107 -12.26 -2.73 -5.38
CA GLY A 107 -13.61 -3.13 -5.83
C GLY A 107 -14.25 -4.07 -4.81
N ASP A 108 -14.69 -5.25 -5.27
CA ASP A 108 -15.29 -6.29 -4.42
C ASP A 108 -14.28 -7.30 -3.87
N GLU A 109 -13.01 -7.22 -4.29
CA GLU A 109 -11.97 -8.17 -3.90
C GLU A 109 -11.33 -7.80 -2.57
N LYS A 110 -11.34 -8.72 -1.60
CA LYS A 110 -10.55 -8.59 -0.36
C LYS A 110 -9.11 -8.99 -0.64
N LEU A 111 -8.18 -8.05 -0.50
CA LEU A 111 -6.77 -8.26 -0.80
C LEU A 111 -5.90 -8.08 0.43
N HIS A 112 -4.84 -8.88 0.51
CA HIS A 112 -3.75 -8.64 1.45
C HIS A 112 -2.91 -7.44 1.01
N LEU A 113 -2.25 -6.81 1.98
CA LEU A 113 -1.40 -5.64 1.74
C LEU A 113 -0.33 -5.87 0.66
N TRP A 114 0.29 -7.05 0.64
CA TRP A 114 1.30 -7.38 -0.38
C TRP A 114 0.72 -7.47 -1.79
N GLN A 115 -0.53 -7.93 -1.93
CA GLN A 115 -1.22 -8.01 -3.23
C GLN A 115 -1.56 -6.61 -3.75
N ILE A 116 -1.96 -5.70 -2.85
CA ILE A 116 -2.21 -4.29 -3.18
C ILE A 116 -0.92 -3.62 -3.64
N SER A 117 0.17 -3.79 -2.90
CA SER A 117 1.49 -3.26 -3.27
C SER A 117 1.98 -3.81 -4.61
N GLN A 118 1.89 -5.13 -4.79
CA GLN A 118 2.21 -5.78 -6.07
C GLN A 118 1.37 -5.19 -7.21
N ARG A 119 0.05 -5.05 -7.03
CA ARG A 119 -0.85 -4.49 -8.05
C ARG A 119 -0.55 -3.03 -8.38
N ALA A 120 -0.19 -2.23 -7.37
CA ALA A 120 0.22 -0.83 -7.56
C ALA A 120 1.50 -0.75 -8.42
N LEU A 121 2.52 -1.53 -8.06
CA LEU A 121 3.86 -1.47 -8.65
C LEU A 121 4.03 -2.32 -9.91
N HIS A 122 3.11 -3.23 -10.23
CA HIS A 122 3.28 -4.21 -11.31
C HIS A 122 3.67 -3.57 -12.65
N LYS A 123 2.93 -2.53 -13.06
CA LYS A 123 3.21 -1.81 -14.32
C LYS A 123 4.51 -1.01 -14.26
N LEU A 124 4.93 -0.59 -13.07
CA LEU A 124 6.17 0.16 -12.90
C LEU A 124 7.40 -0.76 -12.97
N PHE A 125 7.28 -1.97 -12.42
CA PHE A 125 8.39 -2.92 -12.33
C PHE A 125 8.53 -3.82 -13.56
N PHE A 126 7.43 -4.15 -14.23
CA PHE A 126 7.39 -5.17 -15.29
C PHE A 126 6.70 -4.71 -16.58
N GLY A 127 6.21 -3.47 -16.64
CA GLY A 127 5.67 -2.85 -17.85
C GLY A 127 6.75 -2.14 -18.65
#